data_AF-A0AAD2PY81-F1
#
_entry.id   AF-A0AAD2PY81-F1
#
_cell.length_a   1.000
_cell.length_b   1.000
_cell.length_c   1.000
_cell.angle_alpha   90.00
_cell.angle_beta   90.00
_cell.angle_gamma   90.00
#
_symmetry.space_group_name_H-M   'P 1'
#
loop_
_entity.id
_entity.type
_entity.pdbx_description
1 polymer ?
#
loop_
_entity_poly.entity_id
_entity_poly.type
_entity_poly.pdbx_seq_one_letter_code
_entity_poly.pdbx_strand_id
1 'polypeptide(L)'
;MIFSASAPSLSLLVVLCFLLVLMTEQAHGFTQTSSSSSSTHDRSSCTQDSHYLPATRTITTPARLSCRISISLSVTSKEEEQQEDSSATILSAKAKALQEKAEQLRAEIAALQDSKDQVQETQRQELQLQLDQQEAYMQHYSGEIPILKPDGAIVMEQVQFPPLVSFVPKEEENEESNTNENGQQSFPSEILVCEAPLPLGMILGQERAERNAMIVVDEVLEDSNAAVVAGIQEGDILRACTSCKMEMEQPTWQLLVGGIGRPKTVRFMFGTDDQPLETVLEALGANRMDPEARPVVLVVERPNKASEQ
;
A
#
# COMPACT_ATOMS: atom_id res chain seq x y z
N MET A 1 -48.48 2.93 11.39
CA MET A 1 -47.32 3.84 11.55
C MET A 1 -46.76 4.07 10.17
N ILE A 2 -46.86 5.29 9.65
CA ILE A 2 -46.40 5.65 8.29
C ILE A 2 -45.07 6.39 8.46
N PHE A 3 -43.97 5.80 8.02
CA PHE A 3 -42.67 6.46 8.00
C PHE A 3 -42.57 7.34 6.75
N SER A 4 -42.32 8.63 6.99
CA SER A 4 -42.05 9.64 5.97
C SER A 4 -40.58 9.51 5.55
N ALA A 5 -40.35 9.14 4.29
CA ALA A 5 -39.01 9.12 3.71
C ALA A 5 -38.62 10.56 3.32
N SER A 6 -37.63 11.10 4.01
CA SER A 6 -36.98 12.38 3.68
C SER A 6 -36.13 12.19 2.42
N ALA A 7 -36.43 12.94 1.36
CA ALA A 7 -35.61 12.95 0.15
C ALA A 7 -34.17 13.43 0.48
N PRO A 8 -33.12 12.76 -0.04
CA PRO A 8 -31.75 13.22 0.13
C PRO A 8 -31.56 14.57 -0.57
N SER A 9 -30.83 15.48 0.10
CA SER A 9 -30.54 16.80 -0.44
C SER A 9 -29.75 16.69 -1.75
N LEU A 10 -30.13 17.52 -2.73
CA LEU A 10 -29.49 17.59 -4.05
C LEU A 10 -27.97 17.76 -4.00
N SER A 11 -27.40 18.28 -2.90
CA SER A 11 -25.94 18.41 -2.76
C SER A 11 -25.24 17.06 -2.65
N LEU A 12 -25.85 16.07 -2.01
CA LEU A 12 -25.24 14.75 -1.80
C LEU A 12 -25.17 13.95 -3.11
N LEU A 13 -26.19 14.14 -3.96
CA LEU A 13 -26.27 13.52 -5.29
C LEU A 13 -25.23 14.12 -6.26
N VAL A 14 -24.95 15.42 -6.14
CA VAL A 14 -23.89 16.08 -6.93
C VAL A 14 -22.49 15.63 -6.49
N VAL A 15 -22.26 15.47 -5.18
CA VAL A 15 -20.98 14.95 -4.66
C VAL A 15 -20.75 13.49 -5.09
N LEU A 16 -21.81 12.66 -5.05
CA LEU A 16 -21.72 11.27 -5.48
C LEU A 16 -21.44 11.14 -6.99
N CYS A 17 -22.07 11.99 -7.82
CA CYS A 17 -21.77 12.06 -9.25
C CYS A 17 -20.33 12.52 -9.52
N PHE A 18 -19.78 13.45 -8.75
CA PHE A 18 -18.40 13.92 -8.92
C PHE A 18 -17.38 12.83 -8.55
N LEU A 19 -17.65 12.06 -7.49
CA LEU A 19 -16.80 10.93 -7.08
C LEU A 19 -16.82 9.79 -8.10
N LEU A 20 -17.98 9.50 -8.71
CA LEU A 20 -18.09 8.46 -9.74
C LEU A 20 -17.34 8.84 -11.03
N VAL A 21 -17.33 10.12 -11.43
CA VAL A 21 -16.57 10.57 -12.60
C VAL A 21 -15.06 10.47 -12.36
N LEU A 22 -14.57 10.85 -11.17
CA LEU A 22 -13.15 10.77 -10.82
C LEU A 22 -12.63 9.32 -10.78
N MET A 23 -13.46 8.35 -10.42
CA MET A 23 -13.07 6.93 -10.41
C MET A 23 -12.95 6.33 -11.81
N THR A 24 -13.68 6.86 -12.81
CA THR A 24 -13.62 6.32 -14.18
C THR A 24 -12.39 6.75 -14.99
N GLU A 25 -11.74 7.86 -14.64
CA GLU A 25 -10.53 8.34 -15.36
C GLU A 25 -9.25 7.58 -15.00
N GLN A 26 -9.22 6.84 -13.88
CA GLN A 26 -8.04 6.05 -13.46
C GLN A 26 -7.96 4.66 -14.14
N ALA A 27 -8.99 4.23 -14.88
CA ALA A 27 -9.11 2.84 -15.36
C ALA A 27 -8.69 2.60 -16.83
N HIS A 28 -8.28 3.63 -17.59
CA HIS A 28 -7.99 3.50 -19.04
C HIS A 28 -6.50 3.62 -19.40
N GLY A 29 -5.63 3.06 -18.56
CA GLY A 29 -4.20 3.30 -18.63
C GLY A 29 -3.28 2.10 -18.81
N PHE A 30 -3.73 0.86 -19.12
CA PHE A 30 -2.76 -0.22 -19.37
C PHE A 30 -3.35 -1.46 -20.06
N THR A 31 -3.43 -1.46 -21.40
CA THR A 31 -3.46 -2.70 -22.19
C THR A 31 -2.59 -2.53 -23.43
N GLN A 32 -1.31 -2.92 -23.34
CA GLN A 32 -0.52 -3.28 -24.52
C GLN A 32 -0.48 -4.80 -24.63
N THR A 33 -1.25 -5.30 -25.58
CA THR A 33 -1.16 -6.67 -26.11
C THR A 33 0.02 -6.76 -27.06
N SER A 34 1.07 -7.51 -26.71
CA SER A 34 2.12 -7.92 -27.64
C SER A 34 1.84 -9.33 -28.16
N SER A 35 1.26 -9.40 -29.36
CA SER A 35 1.22 -10.61 -30.18
C SER A 35 2.52 -10.72 -30.97
N SER A 36 3.28 -11.79 -30.75
CA SER A 36 4.46 -12.13 -31.56
C SER A 36 4.07 -13.05 -32.73
N SER A 37 4.19 -12.53 -33.96
CA SER A 37 4.23 -13.33 -35.18
C SER A 37 5.62 -13.23 -35.83
N SER A 38 6.12 -14.40 -36.24
CA SER A 38 7.32 -14.67 -37.02
C SER A 38 7.45 -13.86 -38.32
N SER A 39 8.66 -13.40 -38.66
CA SER A 39 9.32 -13.73 -39.94
C SER A 39 10.75 -13.18 -40.04
N THR A 40 11.51 -13.88 -40.86
CA THR A 40 12.93 -13.80 -41.23
C THR A 40 13.28 -12.63 -42.17
N HIS A 41 14.40 -11.93 -41.94
CA HIS A 41 15.57 -11.79 -42.84
C HIS A 41 16.47 -10.59 -42.47
N ASP A 42 17.77 -10.89 -42.42
CA ASP A 42 18.94 -10.15 -42.91
C ASP A 42 19.23 -8.66 -42.62
N ARG A 43 20.47 -8.52 -42.10
CA ARG A 43 21.54 -7.56 -42.43
C ARG A 43 21.52 -6.15 -41.83
N SER A 44 22.76 -5.81 -41.43
CA SER A 44 23.43 -4.51 -41.56
C SER A 44 23.38 -3.54 -40.38
N SER A 45 24.45 -3.64 -39.59
CA SER A 45 25.43 -2.59 -39.25
C SER A 45 25.02 -1.32 -38.48
N CYS A 46 26.05 -0.86 -37.75
CA CYS A 46 26.33 0.51 -37.32
C CYS A 46 26.18 0.76 -35.80
N THR A 47 27.36 0.81 -35.18
CA THR A 47 27.79 1.62 -34.03
C THR A 47 26.83 2.68 -33.50
N GLN A 48 26.66 2.73 -32.18
CA GLN A 48 27.06 3.88 -31.36
C GLN A 48 26.88 3.59 -29.86
N ASP A 49 28.01 3.55 -29.15
CA ASP A 49 28.08 3.64 -27.70
C ASP A 49 27.62 5.03 -27.25
N SER A 50 26.65 5.09 -26.33
CA SER A 50 26.28 6.31 -25.62
C SER A 50 26.19 6.00 -24.13
N HIS A 51 27.20 6.47 -23.41
CA HIS A 51 27.21 6.58 -21.96
C HIS A 51 26.10 7.51 -21.49
N TYR A 52 25.17 7.01 -20.68
CA TYR A 52 24.26 7.85 -19.88
C TYR A 52 24.65 7.73 -18.41
N LEU A 53 25.19 8.84 -17.86
CA LEU A 53 25.27 9.08 -16.42
C LEU A 53 23.98 9.79 -15.97
N PRO A 54 23.44 9.48 -14.78
CA PRO A 54 22.29 10.20 -14.25
C PRO A 54 22.68 11.59 -13.72
N ALA A 55 21.95 12.60 -14.17
CA ALA A 55 22.06 13.98 -13.73
C ALA A 55 21.50 14.16 -12.31
N THR A 56 22.35 14.53 -11.37
CA THR A 56 21.98 15.05 -10.05
C THR A 56 21.27 16.38 -10.21
N ARG A 57 19.95 16.40 -9.96
CA ARG A 57 19.16 17.63 -9.89
C ARG A 57 19.32 18.25 -8.50
N THR A 58 20.19 19.24 -8.39
CA THR A 58 20.26 20.15 -7.24
C THR A 58 19.06 21.09 -7.28
N ILE A 59 18.16 20.97 -6.31
CA ILE A 59 17.02 21.88 -6.13
C ILE A 59 17.56 23.17 -5.51
N THR A 60 17.79 24.17 -6.36
CA THR A 60 18.12 25.53 -5.93
C THR A 60 16.84 26.23 -5.47
N THR A 61 16.68 26.38 -4.16
CA THR A 61 15.63 27.23 -3.54
C THR A 61 15.71 28.67 -4.06
N PRO A 62 14.61 29.29 -4.53
CA PRO A 62 14.62 30.68 -4.91
C PRO A 62 14.78 31.57 -3.68
N ALA A 63 15.75 32.49 -3.75
CA ALA A 63 16.00 33.51 -2.74
C ALA A 63 14.74 34.35 -2.48
N ARG A 64 14.39 34.48 -1.19
CA ARG A 64 13.39 35.44 -0.70
C ARG A 64 13.76 36.84 -1.16
N LEU A 65 13.06 37.36 -2.16
CA LEU A 65 13.08 38.78 -2.50
C LEU A 65 12.43 39.58 -1.35
N SER A 66 13.29 40.12 -0.49
CA SER A 66 12.93 41.14 0.49
C SER A 66 12.61 42.45 -0.25
N CYS A 67 11.37 42.60 -0.72
CA CYS A 67 10.87 43.89 -1.17
C CYS A 67 10.74 44.83 0.04
N ARG A 68 11.82 45.59 0.31
CA ARG A 68 11.73 46.81 1.12
C ARG A 68 10.98 47.86 0.31
N ILE A 69 9.69 48.01 0.58
CA ILE A 69 8.93 49.18 0.15
C ILE A 69 9.38 50.35 1.02
N SER A 70 10.36 51.12 0.56
CA SER A 70 10.72 52.41 1.14
C SER A 70 9.72 53.46 0.66
N ILE A 71 8.74 53.78 1.51
CA ILE A 71 7.84 54.92 1.30
C ILE A 71 8.60 56.19 1.69
N SER A 72 9.16 56.91 0.72
CA SER A 72 9.71 58.25 0.93
C SER A 72 8.58 59.28 0.85
N LEU A 73 8.07 59.69 2.02
CA LEU A 73 7.17 60.84 2.16
C LEU A 73 7.99 62.14 2.03
N SER A 74 7.97 62.76 0.86
CA SER A 74 8.46 64.13 0.66
C SER A 74 7.34 65.12 1.01
N VAL A 75 7.41 65.72 2.19
CA VAL A 75 6.54 66.83 2.61
C VAL A 75 7.17 68.13 2.11
N THR A 76 6.55 68.76 1.12
CA THR A 76 6.89 70.12 0.69
C THR A 76 6.18 71.13 1.59
N SER A 77 6.94 71.78 2.45
CA SER A 77 6.51 72.92 3.27
C SER A 77 6.48 74.20 2.42
N LYS A 78 5.29 74.80 2.29
CA LYS A 78 5.13 76.23 1.99
C LYS A 78 4.09 76.80 2.94
N GLU A 79 4.58 77.80 3.69
CA GLU A 79 3.95 78.83 4.51
C GLU A 79 2.44 79.03 4.32
N GLU A 80 1.68 78.90 5.43
CA GLU A 80 0.53 79.77 5.76
C GLU A 80 0.26 79.65 7.27
N GLU A 81 0.95 80.50 8.04
CA GLU A 81 0.76 80.67 9.48
C GLU A 81 -0.65 81.19 9.79
N GLN A 82 -1.22 80.68 10.89
CA GLN A 82 -2.48 81.05 11.56
C GLN A 82 -3.72 80.18 11.32
N GLN A 83 -3.59 79.03 10.64
CA GLN A 83 -4.58 77.94 10.67
C GLN A 83 -3.92 76.55 10.96
N GLU A 84 -2.84 76.54 11.74
CA GLU A 84 -1.97 75.36 11.94
C GLU A 84 -2.22 74.57 13.23
N ASP A 85 -2.76 75.20 14.28
CA ASP A 85 -2.97 74.50 15.56
C ASP A 85 -4.11 73.47 15.52
N SER A 86 -5.12 73.70 14.68
CA SER A 86 -6.25 72.77 14.51
C SER A 86 -5.92 71.60 13.59
N SER A 87 -5.04 71.78 12.60
CA SER A 87 -4.65 70.73 11.66
C SER A 87 -3.63 69.75 12.28
N ALA A 88 -2.70 70.25 13.11
CA ALA A 88 -1.74 69.42 13.85
C ALA A 88 -2.42 68.49 14.88
N THR A 89 -3.45 68.97 15.57
CA THR A 89 -4.25 68.15 16.51
C THR A 89 -5.06 67.07 15.77
N ILE A 90 -5.63 67.39 14.61
CA ILE A 90 -6.36 66.41 13.77
C ILE A 90 -5.40 65.32 13.23
N LEU A 91 -4.19 65.69 12.82
CA LEU A 91 -3.17 64.74 12.35
C LEU A 91 -2.67 63.83 13.48
N SER A 92 -2.45 64.37 14.67
CA SER A 92 -2.08 63.58 15.86
C SER A 92 -3.18 62.59 16.26
N ALA A 93 -4.45 63.01 16.22
CA ALA A 93 -5.59 62.13 16.50
C ALA A 93 -5.72 61.01 15.46
N LYS A 94 -5.54 61.34 14.17
CA LYS A 94 -5.49 60.33 13.09
C LYS A 94 -4.32 59.36 13.24
N ALA A 95 -3.14 59.84 13.64
CA ALA A 95 -1.97 59.00 13.87
C ALA A 95 -2.19 58.01 15.02
N LYS A 96 -2.82 58.45 16.12
CA LYS A 96 -3.19 57.56 17.24
C LYS A 96 -4.22 56.51 16.83
N ALA A 97 -5.25 56.90 16.07
CA ALA A 97 -6.25 55.95 15.57
C ALA A 97 -5.65 54.91 14.60
N LEU A 98 -4.68 55.31 13.77
CA LEU A 98 -3.95 54.39 12.90
C LEU A 98 -3.05 53.44 13.71
N GLN A 99 -2.43 53.92 14.78
CA GLN A 99 -1.61 53.08 15.66
C GLN A 99 -2.46 52.04 16.38
N GLU A 100 -3.59 52.43 16.96
CA GLU A 100 -4.53 51.51 17.62
C GLU A 100 -5.04 50.45 16.64
N LYS A 101 -5.40 50.87 15.42
CA LYS A 101 -5.81 49.93 14.36
C LYS A 101 -4.67 48.98 13.95
N ALA A 102 -3.43 49.46 13.91
CA ALA A 102 -2.27 48.61 13.61
C ALA A 102 -2.01 47.58 14.72
N GLU A 103 -2.22 47.94 15.98
CA GLU A 103 -2.13 47.03 17.11
C GLU A 103 -3.25 45.97 17.10
N GLN A 104 -4.50 46.37 16.80
CA GLN A 104 -5.63 45.46 16.61
C GLN A 104 -5.35 44.43 15.49
N LEU A 105 -4.88 44.89 14.32
CA LEU A 105 -4.55 44.01 13.20
C LEU A 105 -3.40 43.06 13.54
N ARG A 106 -2.40 43.49 14.31
CA ARG A 106 -1.32 42.60 14.76
C ARG A 106 -1.84 41.51 15.69
N ALA A 107 -2.75 41.83 16.61
CA ALA A 107 -3.38 40.86 17.49
C ALA A 107 -4.25 39.86 16.70
N GLU A 108 -5.02 40.33 15.71
CA GLU A 108 -5.83 39.48 14.83
C GLU A 108 -4.96 38.55 13.98
N ILE A 109 -3.87 39.06 13.39
CA ILE A 109 -2.92 38.25 12.63
C ILE A 109 -2.26 37.19 13.52
N ALA A 110 -1.87 37.53 14.74
CA ALA A 110 -1.30 36.57 15.68
C ALA A 110 -2.31 35.46 16.01
N ALA A 111 -3.56 35.80 16.30
CA ALA A 111 -4.61 34.82 16.57
C ALA A 111 -4.89 33.90 15.37
N LEU A 112 -4.87 34.43 14.14
CA LEU A 112 -5.03 33.63 12.92
C LEU A 112 -3.82 32.72 12.66
N GLN A 113 -2.61 33.17 13.00
CA GLN A 113 -1.40 32.35 12.92
C GLN A 113 -1.45 31.20 13.91
N ASP A 114 -1.80 31.47 15.18
CA ASP A 114 -1.95 30.43 16.20
C ASP A 114 -3.02 29.41 15.82
N SER A 115 -4.17 29.87 15.32
CA SER A 115 -5.25 29.00 14.82
C SER A 115 -4.80 28.14 13.65
N LYS A 116 -4.04 28.72 12.70
CA LYS A 116 -3.49 27.97 11.57
C LYS A 116 -2.49 26.91 12.02
N ASP A 117 -1.62 27.24 12.96
CA ASP A 117 -0.60 26.32 13.48
C ASP A 117 -1.26 25.16 14.24
N GLN A 118 -2.30 25.43 15.04
CA GLN A 118 -3.09 24.37 15.70
C GLN A 118 -3.78 23.43 14.72
N VAL A 119 -4.40 23.95 13.67
CA VAL A 119 -5.04 23.13 12.63
C VAL A 119 -3.99 22.30 11.89
N GLN A 120 -2.84 22.89 11.56
CA GLN A 120 -1.76 22.19 10.88
C GLN A 120 -1.15 21.09 11.75
N GLU A 121 -1.00 21.32 13.05
CA GLU A 121 -0.51 20.32 14.00
C GLU A 121 -1.50 19.16 14.16
N THR A 122 -2.79 19.46 14.27
CA THR A 122 -3.85 18.43 14.34
C THR A 122 -3.87 17.57 13.08
N GLN A 123 -3.83 18.18 11.89
CA GLN A 123 -3.77 17.46 10.61
C GLN A 123 -2.53 16.56 10.51
N ARG A 124 -1.37 17.03 11.00
CA ARG A 124 -0.15 16.22 11.03
C ARG A 124 -0.29 15.02 11.96
N GLN A 125 -0.92 15.19 13.12
CA GLN A 125 -1.17 14.11 14.06
C GLN A 125 -2.15 13.08 13.48
N GLU A 126 -3.23 13.52 12.85
CA GLU A 126 -4.19 12.64 12.18
C GLU A 126 -3.55 11.83 11.04
N LEU A 127 -2.74 12.48 10.20
CA LEU A 127 -2.02 11.80 9.12
C LEU A 127 -1.02 10.78 9.67
N GLN A 128 -0.28 11.14 10.71
CA GLN A 128 0.66 10.21 11.34
C GLN A 128 -0.06 8.97 11.88
N LEU A 129 -1.19 9.17 12.57
CA LEU A 129 -2.00 8.08 13.09
C LEU A 129 -2.49 7.16 11.96
N GLN A 130 -2.93 7.71 10.84
CA GLN A 130 -3.34 6.91 9.67
C GLN A 130 -2.19 6.09 9.10
N LEU A 131 -0.99 6.66 9.00
CA LEU A 131 0.20 5.94 8.54
C LEU A 131 0.57 4.81 9.52
N ASP A 132 0.58 5.09 10.82
CA ASP A 132 0.89 4.09 11.84
C ASP A 132 -0.11 2.92 11.80
N GLN A 133 -1.40 3.21 11.60
CA GLN A 133 -2.44 2.19 11.42
C GLN A 133 -2.24 1.37 10.14
N GLN A 134 -1.88 2.03 9.03
CA GLN A 134 -1.60 1.35 7.77
C GLN A 134 -0.37 0.45 7.89
N GLU A 135 0.70 0.92 8.54
CA GLU A 135 1.91 0.14 8.78
C GLU A 135 1.61 -1.08 9.66
N ALA A 136 0.86 -0.91 10.75
CA ALA A 136 0.42 -2.03 11.60
C ALA A 136 -0.40 -3.06 10.80
N TYR A 137 -1.31 -2.59 9.95
CA TYR A 137 -2.09 -3.46 9.07
C TYR A 137 -1.20 -4.23 8.08
N MET A 138 -0.24 -3.56 7.44
CA MET A 138 0.68 -4.20 6.50
C MET A 138 1.59 -5.22 7.18
N GLN A 139 2.09 -4.90 8.38
CA GLN A 139 2.93 -5.80 9.16
C GLN A 139 2.16 -7.05 9.60
N HIS A 140 0.92 -6.90 10.04
CA HIS A 140 0.07 -8.01 10.47
C HIS A 140 -0.17 -9.04 9.36
N TYR A 141 -0.41 -8.55 8.14
CA TYR A 141 -0.66 -9.39 6.97
C TYR A 141 0.60 -9.64 6.14
N SER A 142 1.75 -9.73 6.80
CA SER A 142 3.02 -10.03 6.15
C SER A 142 3.70 -11.23 6.77
N GLY A 143 4.41 -11.99 5.96
CA GLY A 143 5.21 -13.15 6.40
C GLY A 143 6.58 -13.15 5.75
N GLU A 144 7.59 -13.58 6.50
CA GLU A 144 8.94 -13.80 5.95
C GLU A 144 8.98 -15.14 5.23
N ILE A 145 9.23 -15.13 3.92
CA ILE A 145 9.26 -16.33 3.08
C ILE A 145 10.60 -16.47 2.34
N PRO A 146 11.06 -17.71 2.08
CA PRO A 146 12.26 -17.92 1.29
C PRO A 146 11.99 -17.72 -0.20
N ILE A 147 12.60 -16.69 -0.79
CA ILE A 147 12.49 -16.38 -2.22
C ILE A 147 13.79 -16.74 -2.91
N LEU A 148 13.69 -17.56 -3.97
CA LEU A 148 14.81 -17.84 -4.84
C LEU A 148 15.05 -16.66 -5.79
N LYS A 149 16.22 -16.05 -5.68
CA LYS A 149 16.67 -14.98 -6.56
C LYS A 149 17.26 -15.54 -7.87
N PRO A 150 17.33 -14.72 -8.94
CA PRO A 150 17.90 -15.15 -10.23
C PRO A 150 19.37 -15.59 -10.16
N ASP A 151 20.12 -15.15 -9.15
CA ASP A 151 21.50 -15.56 -8.88
C ASP A 151 21.60 -16.95 -8.21
N GLY A 152 20.46 -17.55 -7.87
CA GLY A 152 20.36 -18.84 -7.18
C GLY A 152 20.43 -18.73 -5.65
N ALA A 153 20.54 -17.53 -5.08
CA ALA A 153 20.48 -17.34 -3.63
C ALA A 153 19.05 -17.44 -3.12
N ILE A 154 18.88 -18.05 -1.94
CA ILE A 154 17.61 -18.04 -1.21
C ILE A 154 17.70 -16.91 -0.18
N VAL A 155 16.81 -15.93 -0.29
CA VAL A 155 16.75 -14.77 0.61
C VAL A 155 15.40 -14.79 1.32
N MET A 156 15.41 -14.62 2.64
CA MET A 156 14.18 -14.40 3.41
C MET A 156 13.66 -12.99 3.13
N GLU A 157 12.50 -12.89 2.52
CA GLU A 157 11.87 -11.59 2.22
C GLU A 157 10.50 -11.51 2.88
N GLN A 158 10.21 -10.36 3.45
CA GLN A 158 8.88 -10.04 3.97
C GLN A 158 7.94 -9.79 2.80
N VAL A 159 6.90 -10.60 2.70
CA VAL A 159 5.88 -10.50 1.64
C VAL A 159 4.53 -10.23 2.27
N GLN A 160 3.79 -9.32 1.66
CA GLN A 160 2.45 -8.95 2.09
C GLN A 160 1.39 -9.83 1.41
N PHE A 161 0.42 -10.30 2.18
CA PHE A 161 -0.70 -11.11 1.74
C PHE A 161 -2.01 -10.40 2.11
N PRO A 162 -2.71 -9.75 1.16
CA PRO A 162 -4.01 -9.17 1.45
C PRO A 162 -4.95 -10.25 2.03
N PRO A 163 -5.72 -9.95 3.09
CA PRO A 163 -6.62 -10.94 3.66
C PRO A 163 -7.69 -11.35 2.66
N LEU A 164 -7.92 -12.66 2.51
CA LEU A 164 -9.07 -13.18 1.76
C LEU A 164 -10.33 -13.23 2.60
N VAL A 165 -10.18 -13.42 3.90
CA VAL A 165 -11.30 -13.33 4.83
C VAL A 165 -11.60 -11.85 5.04
N SER A 166 -12.27 -11.24 4.07
CA SER A 166 -13.00 -10.01 4.36
C SER A 166 -14.04 -10.39 5.40
N PHE A 167 -14.01 -9.76 6.57
CA PHE A 167 -15.07 -9.84 7.56
C PHE A 167 -16.40 -9.71 6.82
N VAL A 168 -17.12 -10.83 6.62
CA VAL A 168 -18.53 -10.78 6.28
C VAL A 168 -19.15 -10.48 7.63
N PRO A 169 -19.63 -9.26 7.89
CA PRO A 169 -20.49 -9.09 9.04
C PRO A 169 -21.63 -10.06 8.78
N LYS A 170 -21.77 -11.10 9.61
CA LYS A 170 -23.03 -11.83 9.63
C LYS A 170 -24.09 -10.75 9.82
N GLU A 171 -24.94 -10.59 8.81
CA GLU A 171 -26.06 -9.66 8.87
C GLU A 171 -26.77 -9.96 10.18
N GLU A 172 -26.71 -9.01 11.11
CA GLU A 172 -27.27 -9.01 12.48
C GLU A 172 -26.18 -8.73 13.54
N GLU A 173 -26.24 -7.47 14.00
CA GLU A 173 -25.74 -6.93 15.27
C GLU A 173 -24.37 -6.24 15.26
N ASN A 174 -24.48 -4.90 15.10
CA ASN A 174 -23.62 -3.85 15.63
C ASN A 174 -22.23 -3.67 15.00
N GLU A 175 -22.10 -2.61 14.19
CA GLU A 175 -20.85 -1.96 13.77
C GLU A 175 -20.10 -1.29 14.95
N GLU A 176 -20.07 -1.94 16.13
CA GLU A 176 -19.35 -1.45 17.29
C GLU A 176 -17.91 -1.94 17.23
N SER A 177 -17.06 -1.09 16.63
CA SER A 177 -15.62 -0.98 16.81
C SER A 177 -14.83 -2.30 16.91
N ASN A 178 -14.00 -2.61 15.92
CA ASN A 178 -12.98 -3.68 15.91
C ASN A 178 -11.86 -3.45 16.95
N THR A 179 -12.25 -3.22 18.20
CA THR A 179 -11.39 -3.01 19.34
C THR A 179 -11.77 -4.07 20.35
N ASN A 180 -10.85 -4.99 20.62
CA ASN A 180 -11.02 -5.95 21.71
C ASN A 180 -11.21 -5.18 23.03
N GLU A 181 -11.68 -5.85 24.09
CA GLU A 181 -11.88 -5.26 25.44
C GLU A 181 -10.65 -4.50 25.98
N ASN A 182 -9.46 -4.78 25.43
CA ASN A 182 -8.18 -4.15 25.74
C ASN A 182 -7.84 -2.90 24.87
N GLY A 183 -8.75 -2.45 24.01
CA GLY A 183 -8.49 -1.33 23.08
C GLY A 183 -7.52 -1.65 21.94
N GLN A 184 -7.21 -2.93 21.70
CA GLN A 184 -6.35 -3.37 20.59
C GLN A 184 -7.20 -3.66 19.34
N GLN A 185 -6.69 -3.26 18.17
CA GLN A 185 -7.30 -3.58 16.89
C GLN A 185 -7.42 -5.10 16.73
N SER A 186 -8.64 -5.57 16.51
CA SER A 186 -8.91 -6.98 16.25
C SER A 186 -8.80 -7.23 14.74
N PHE A 187 -7.92 -8.14 14.35
CA PHE A 187 -7.80 -8.57 12.95
C PHE A 187 -8.71 -9.79 12.72
N PRO A 188 -9.41 -9.90 11.58
CA PRO A 188 -10.27 -11.05 11.28
C PRO A 188 -9.51 -12.36 11.05
N SER A 189 -8.24 -12.29 10.64
CA SER A 189 -7.40 -13.44 10.34
C SER A 189 -5.93 -13.09 10.52
N GLU A 190 -5.06 -14.10 10.65
CA GLU A 190 -3.60 -13.96 10.79
C GLU A 190 -2.86 -14.75 9.69
N ILE A 191 -1.73 -14.22 9.21
CA ILE A 191 -0.85 -14.92 8.27
C ILE A 191 0.21 -15.71 9.05
N LEU A 192 0.27 -17.02 8.79
CA LEU A 192 1.24 -17.93 9.37
C LEU A 192 2.13 -18.51 8.26
N VAL A 193 3.45 -18.50 8.50
CA VAL A 193 4.43 -19.17 7.66
C VAL A 193 4.91 -20.41 8.39
N CYS A 194 4.62 -21.58 7.82
CA CYS A 194 4.90 -22.87 8.44
C CYS A 194 5.79 -23.73 7.55
N GLU A 195 6.60 -24.58 8.15
CA GLU A 195 7.44 -25.55 7.45
C GLU A 195 7.08 -26.97 7.87
N ALA A 196 6.86 -27.87 6.90
CA ALA A 196 6.59 -29.28 7.18
C ALA A 196 7.20 -30.22 6.13
N PRO A 197 7.81 -31.35 6.57
CA PRO A 197 8.28 -32.38 5.64
C PRO A 197 7.12 -33.13 4.98
N LEU A 198 7.38 -33.67 3.78
CA LEU A 198 6.44 -34.57 3.09
C LEU A 198 6.48 -35.99 3.69
N PRO A 199 5.36 -36.73 3.71
CA PRO A 199 4.01 -36.31 3.33
C PRO A 199 3.38 -35.37 4.37
N LEU A 200 2.55 -34.42 3.93
CA LEU A 200 1.93 -33.43 4.84
C LEU A 200 0.82 -34.04 5.71
N GLY A 201 -0.07 -34.85 5.12
CA GLY A 201 -1.20 -35.46 5.84
C GLY A 201 -2.38 -34.51 6.11
N MET A 202 -2.73 -33.70 5.12
CA MET A 202 -3.91 -32.83 5.12
C MET A 202 -4.69 -32.99 3.80
N ILE A 203 -5.99 -32.70 3.84
CA ILE A 203 -6.88 -32.65 2.68
C ILE A 203 -7.18 -31.19 2.38
N LEU A 204 -7.07 -30.82 1.10
CA LEU A 204 -7.39 -29.49 0.62
C LEU A 204 -8.70 -29.51 -0.15
N GLY A 205 -9.59 -28.60 0.23
CA GLY A 205 -10.80 -28.25 -0.50
C GLY A 205 -10.61 -26.98 -1.30
N GLN A 206 -11.53 -26.74 -2.22
CA GLN A 206 -11.65 -25.46 -2.91
C GLN A 206 -13.03 -24.89 -2.65
N GLU A 207 -13.09 -23.79 -1.92
CA GLU A 207 -14.30 -23.02 -1.71
C GLU A 207 -14.41 -21.96 -2.80
N ARG A 208 -15.58 -21.90 -3.43
CA ARG A 208 -15.89 -20.90 -4.44
C ARG A 208 -16.64 -19.75 -3.78
N ALA A 209 -15.91 -18.74 -3.30
CA ALA A 209 -16.54 -17.48 -2.97
C ALA A 209 -16.94 -16.71 -4.25
N GLU A 210 -17.85 -15.75 -4.10
CA GLU A 210 -18.43 -15.00 -5.22
C GLU A 210 -17.39 -14.26 -6.08
N ARG A 211 -16.18 -13.99 -5.54
CA ARG A 211 -15.13 -13.23 -6.21
C ARG A 211 -13.87 -14.04 -6.51
N ASN A 212 -13.41 -14.85 -5.56
CA ASN A 212 -12.11 -15.53 -5.63
C ASN A 212 -12.22 -17.01 -5.24
N ALA A 213 -11.40 -17.84 -5.86
CA ALA A 213 -11.33 -19.26 -5.50
C ALA A 213 -10.34 -19.43 -4.35
N MET A 214 -10.81 -19.99 -3.23
CA MET A 214 -10.02 -20.13 -2.01
C MET A 214 -9.69 -21.60 -1.79
N ILE A 215 -8.43 -21.90 -1.48
CA ILE A 215 -8.00 -23.25 -1.11
C ILE A 215 -8.01 -23.35 0.40
N VAL A 216 -8.90 -24.17 0.93
CA VAL A 216 -9.13 -24.33 2.38
C VAL A 216 -8.64 -25.70 2.80
N VAL A 217 -8.13 -25.80 4.02
CA VAL A 217 -7.79 -27.07 4.65
C VAL A 217 -9.08 -27.69 5.21
N ASP A 218 -9.57 -28.73 4.54
CA ASP A 218 -10.82 -29.40 4.92
C ASP A 218 -10.63 -30.36 6.11
N GLU A 219 -9.53 -31.11 6.10
CA GLU A 219 -9.23 -32.12 7.12
C GLU A 219 -7.71 -32.19 7.36
N VAL A 220 -7.30 -32.37 8.61
CA VAL A 220 -5.90 -32.60 8.98
C VAL A 220 -5.80 -33.85 9.84
N LEU A 221 -4.95 -34.79 9.45
CA LEU A 221 -4.72 -35.98 10.25
C LEU A 221 -3.90 -35.62 11.52
N GLU A 222 -4.39 -36.02 12.71
CA GLU A 222 -3.84 -35.61 14.01
C GLU A 222 -2.31 -35.87 14.17
N ASP A 223 -1.84 -37.02 13.70
CA ASP A 223 -0.43 -37.44 13.79
C ASP A 223 0.40 -37.06 12.56
N SER A 224 -0.10 -36.14 11.72
CA SER A 224 0.58 -35.75 10.48
C SER A 224 1.63 -34.67 10.67
N ASN A 225 2.50 -34.52 9.67
CA ASN A 225 3.48 -33.44 9.67
C ASN A 225 2.80 -32.06 9.57
N ALA A 226 1.66 -31.95 8.89
CA ALA A 226 0.87 -30.73 8.81
C ALA A 226 0.38 -30.30 10.19
N ALA A 227 -0.20 -31.22 10.97
CA ALA A 227 -0.68 -30.94 12.32
C ALA A 227 0.47 -30.73 13.32
N VAL A 228 1.36 -31.72 13.46
CA VAL A 228 2.34 -31.78 14.55
C VAL A 228 3.51 -30.82 14.35
N VAL A 229 3.97 -30.65 13.10
CA VAL A 229 5.17 -29.86 12.80
C VAL A 229 4.81 -28.44 12.36
N ALA A 230 3.86 -28.31 11.43
CA ALA A 230 3.45 -27.01 10.90
C ALA A 230 2.31 -26.34 11.67
N GLY A 231 1.64 -27.05 12.60
CA GLY A 231 0.52 -26.50 13.38
C GLY A 231 -0.68 -26.11 12.52
N ILE A 232 -0.85 -26.74 11.36
CA ILE A 232 -1.98 -26.49 10.43
C ILE A 232 -3.26 -27.05 11.01
N GLN A 233 -4.35 -26.31 10.83
CA GLN A 233 -5.67 -26.63 11.37
C GLN A 233 -6.73 -26.64 10.27
N GLU A 234 -7.83 -27.33 10.53
CA GLU A 234 -9.02 -27.29 9.67
C GLU A 234 -9.62 -25.88 9.63
N GLY A 235 -9.89 -25.41 8.41
CA GLY A 235 -10.34 -24.06 8.11
C GLY A 235 -9.22 -23.06 7.82
N ASP A 236 -7.94 -23.45 7.93
CA ASP A 236 -6.84 -22.61 7.45
C ASP A 236 -6.94 -22.45 5.92
N ILE A 237 -6.59 -21.27 5.41
CA ILE A 237 -6.63 -20.96 3.97
C ILE A 237 -5.22 -20.95 3.42
N LEU A 238 -4.92 -21.78 2.44
CA LEU A 238 -3.59 -21.81 1.81
C LEU A 238 -3.45 -20.60 0.87
N ARG A 239 -2.45 -19.75 1.14
CA ARG A 239 -2.12 -18.51 0.38
C ARG A 239 -0.92 -18.69 -0.54
N ALA A 240 0.06 -19.47 -0.11
CA ALA A 240 1.20 -19.85 -0.94
C ALA A 240 1.85 -21.14 -0.45
N CYS A 241 2.59 -21.82 -1.32
CA CYS A 241 3.43 -22.94 -0.96
C CYS A 241 4.73 -22.93 -1.76
N THR A 242 5.78 -23.59 -1.28
CA THR A 242 6.90 -23.89 -2.18
C THR A 242 6.49 -24.89 -3.24
N SER A 243 7.11 -24.82 -4.41
CA SER A 243 6.96 -25.76 -5.50
C SER A 243 8.29 -25.95 -6.20
N CYS A 244 8.46 -27.06 -6.90
CA CYS A 244 9.65 -27.37 -7.68
C CYS A 244 9.27 -27.51 -9.16
N LYS A 245 10.11 -26.96 -10.05
CA LYS A 245 10.00 -27.18 -11.50
C LYS A 245 11.35 -27.58 -12.07
N MET A 246 11.33 -28.34 -13.15
CA MET A 246 12.54 -28.63 -13.92
C MET A 246 12.79 -27.49 -14.90
N GLU A 247 13.93 -26.82 -14.78
CA GLU A 247 14.40 -25.84 -15.73
C GLU A 247 15.64 -26.34 -16.44
N MET A 248 15.77 -26.01 -17.73
CA MET A 248 16.97 -26.32 -18.49
C MET A 248 18.00 -25.21 -18.27
N GLU A 249 19.05 -25.50 -17.50
CA GLU A 249 20.16 -24.58 -17.35
C GLU A 249 21.10 -24.72 -18.57
N GLN A 250 21.28 -23.63 -19.31
CA GLN A 250 22.19 -23.53 -20.45
C GLN A 250 23.32 -22.56 -20.11
N PRO A 251 24.40 -23.02 -19.45
CA PRO A 251 25.53 -22.14 -19.18
C PRO A 251 26.13 -21.66 -20.51
N THR A 252 26.43 -20.36 -20.60
CA THR A 252 26.83 -19.69 -21.85
C THR A 252 27.99 -20.38 -22.57
N TRP A 253 28.92 -21.00 -21.84
CA TRP A 253 30.02 -21.76 -22.43
C TRP A 253 29.57 -23.05 -23.13
N GLN A 254 28.54 -23.74 -22.63
CA GLN A 254 28.01 -24.95 -23.30
C GLN A 254 27.31 -24.60 -24.60
N LEU A 255 26.67 -23.44 -24.72
CA LEU A 255 26.09 -22.97 -25.98
C LEU A 255 27.14 -22.79 -27.07
N LEU A 256 28.34 -22.31 -26.72
CA LEU A 256 29.44 -22.11 -27.67
C LEU A 256 30.04 -23.42 -28.21
N VAL A 257 29.95 -24.51 -27.45
CA VAL A 257 30.52 -25.83 -27.80
C VAL A 257 29.43 -26.79 -28.33
N GLY A 258 28.18 -26.33 -28.49
CA GLY A 258 27.07 -27.17 -28.94
C GLY A 258 26.60 -28.19 -27.90
N GLY A 259 26.84 -27.91 -26.61
CA GLY A 259 26.37 -28.73 -25.50
C GLY A 259 24.85 -28.65 -25.33
N ILE A 260 24.23 -29.79 -25.03
CA ILE A 260 22.82 -29.86 -24.60
C ILE A 260 22.77 -29.38 -23.13
N GLY A 261 21.82 -28.49 -22.82
CA GLY A 261 21.61 -27.99 -21.46
C GLY A 261 21.35 -29.12 -20.47
N ARG A 262 21.55 -28.85 -19.17
CA ARG A 262 21.30 -29.83 -18.11
C ARG A 262 19.98 -29.49 -17.41
N PRO A 263 19.08 -30.46 -17.19
CA PRO A 263 17.91 -30.23 -16.37
C PRO A 263 18.33 -29.99 -14.93
N LYS A 264 17.78 -28.95 -14.31
CA LYS A 264 17.98 -28.60 -12.91
C LYS A 264 16.63 -28.37 -12.26
N THR A 265 16.42 -28.98 -11.10
CA THR A 265 15.23 -28.69 -10.30
C THR A 265 15.44 -27.36 -9.61
N VAL A 266 14.50 -26.44 -9.83
CA VAL A 266 14.47 -25.12 -9.23
C VAL A 266 13.26 -25.04 -8.31
N ARG A 267 13.49 -24.61 -7.07
CA ARG A 267 12.46 -24.44 -6.05
C ARG A 267 12.06 -22.97 -5.97
N PHE A 268 10.77 -22.68 -5.90
CA PHE A 268 10.23 -21.33 -5.88
C PHE A 268 8.96 -21.26 -5.02
N MET A 269 8.51 -20.04 -4.67
CA MET A 269 7.23 -19.82 -4.01
C MET A 269 6.12 -19.72 -5.05
N PHE A 270 5.09 -20.54 -4.89
CA PHE A 270 3.89 -20.60 -5.72
C PHE A 270 2.71 -19.99 -4.94
N GLY A 271 2.12 -18.92 -5.46
CA GLY A 271 0.90 -18.32 -4.90
C GLY A 271 -0.33 -19.15 -5.28
N THR A 272 -1.18 -19.44 -4.30
CA THR A 272 -2.36 -20.31 -4.49
C THR A 272 -3.64 -19.54 -4.75
N ASP A 273 -3.61 -18.22 -4.57
CA ASP A 273 -4.71 -17.29 -4.82
C ASP A 273 -5.24 -17.42 -6.24
N ASP A 274 -6.56 -17.62 -6.36
CA ASP A 274 -7.28 -17.75 -7.63
C ASP A 274 -6.77 -18.89 -8.54
N GLN A 275 -6.02 -19.85 -7.98
CA GLN A 275 -5.60 -21.05 -8.69
C GLN A 275 -6.64 -22.16 -8.54
N PRO A 276 -6.83 -23.02 -9.56
CA PRO A 276 -7.65 -24.22 -9.42
C PRO A 276 -6.96 -25.23 -8.48
N LEU A 277 -7.77 -26.01 -7.75
CA LEU A 277 -7.29 -26.97 -6.76
C LEU A 277 -6.24 -27.93 -7.35
N GLU A 278 -6.44 -28.40 -8.58
CA GLU A 278 -5.56 -29.35 -9.24
C GLU A 278 -4.15 -28.78 -9.43
N THR A 279 -4.02 -27.51 -9.82
CA THR A 279 -2.73 -26.83 -9.98
C THR A 279 -2.02 -26.68 -8.63
N VAL A 280 -2.77 -26.41 -7.55
CA VAL A 280 -2.21 -26.30 -6.20
C VAL A 280 -1.72 -27.66 -5.70
N LEU A 281 -2.48 -28.73 -5.92
CA LEU A 281 -2.07 -30.09 -5.58
C LEU A 281 -0.85 -30.53 -6.40
N GLU A 282 -0.78 -30.18 -7.68
CA GLU A 282 0.40 -30.42 -8.52
C GLU A 282 1.62 -29.68 -7.97
N ALA A 283 1.48 -28.39 -7.63
CA ALA A 283 2.55 -27.58 -7.06
C ALA A 283 3.07 -28.14 -5.73
N LEU A 284 2.17 -28.55 -4.83
CA LEU A 284 2.54 -29.21 -3.57
C LEU A 284 3.24 -30.54 -3.81
N GLY A 285 2.69 -31.36 -4.71
CA GLY A 285 3.25 -32.66 -5.10
C GLY A 285 4.64 -32.55 -5.73
N ALA A 286 4.90 -31.47 -6.46
CA ALA A 286 6.17 -31.23 -7.14
C ALA A 286 7.35 -31.08 -6.15
N ASN A 287 7.12 -30.72 -4.89
CA ASN A 287 8.18 -30.69 -3.87
C ASN A 287 8.84 -32.06 -3.63
N ARG A 288 8.22 -33.17 -4.04
CA ARG A 288 8.86 -34.50 -4.05
C ARG A 288 10.08 -34.58 -4.97
N MET A 289 10.19 -33.66 -5.92
CA MET A 289 11.30 -33.55 -6.87
C MET A 289 12.51 -32.79 -6.30
N ASP A 290 12.41 -32.22 -5.09
CA ASP A 290 13.51 -31.48 -4.46
C ASP A 290 14.66 -32.45 -4.12
N PRO A 291 15.84 -32.33 -4.75
CA PRO A 291 16.95 -33.25 -4.51
C PRO A 291 17.48 -33.20 -3.07
N GLU A 292 17.25 -32.09 -2.38
CA GLU A 292 17.67 -31.89 -0.98
C GLU A 292 16.61 -32.33 0.04
N ALA A 293 15.43 -32.77 -0.42
CA ALA A 293 14.30 -33.19 0.42
C ALA A 293 13.95 -32.18 1.54
N ARG A 294 14.08 -30.89 1.25
CA ARG A 294 13.81 -29.82 2.22
C ARG A 294 12.31 -29.76 2.58
N PRO A 295 11.95 -29.37 3.82
CA PRO A 295 10.56 -29.19 4.23
C PRO A 295 9.80 -28.26 3.28
N VAL A 296 8.53 -28.49 3.04
CA VAL A 296 7.66 -27.59 2.26
C VAL A 296 7.35 -26.36 3.12
N VAL A 297 7.46 -25.17 2.54
CA VAL A 297 7.02 -23.94 3.20
C VAL A 297 5.59 -23.68 2.75
N LEU A 298 4.71 -23.40 3.71
CA LEU A 298 3.30 -23.14 3.52
C LEU A 298 3.00 -21.78 4.15
N VAL A 299 2.34 -20.91 3.40
CA VAL A 299 1.77 -19.66 3.92
C VAL A 299 0.28 -19.86 4.02
N VAL A 300 -0.25 -19.80 5.24
CA VAL A 300 -1.67 -19.97 5.51
C VAL A 300 -2.24 -18.72 6.16
N GLU A 301 -3.47 -18.38 5.80
CA GLU A 301 -4.28 -17.39 6.50
C GLU A 301 -5.22 -18.14 7.43
N ARG A 302 -5.08 -17.90 8.74
CA ARG A 302 -5.94 -18.50 9.75
C ARG A 302 -7.06 -17.53 10.11
N PRO A 303 -8.33 -17.85 9.81
CA PRO A 303 -9.44 -17.06 10.30
C PRO A 303 -9.48 -17.11 11.83
N ASN A 304 -9.68 -15.95 12.47
CA ASN A 304 -9.98 -15.93 13.89
C ASN A 304 -11.38 -16.51 14.06
N LYS A 305 -11.46 -17.78 14.48
CA LYS A 305 -12.72 -18.40 14.89
C LYS A 305 -13.25 -17.58 16.06
N ALA A 306 -14.19 -16.66 15.81
CA ALA A 306 -14.98 -16.06 16.86
C ALA A 306 -15.56 -17.22 17.65
N SER A 307 -15.11 -17.38 18.89
CA SER A 307 -15.33 -18.55 19.73
C SER A 307 -16.77 -19.07 19.63
N GLU A 308 -16.97 -20.13 18.85
CA GLU A 308 -18.16 -20.97 18.97
C GLU A 308 -18.00 -21.73 20.29
N GLN A 309 -18.39 -21.07 21.38
CA GLN A 309 -18.70 -21.68 22.68
C GLN A 309 -20.20 -21.83 22.82
#